data_AF-A0A9P3I9K3-F1
#
_entry.id   AF-A0A9P3I9K3-F1
#
_cell.length_a   1.000
_cell.length_b   1.000
_cell.length_c   1.000
_cell.angle_alpha   90.00
_cell.angle_beta   90.00
_cell.angle_gamma   90.00
#
_symmetry.space_group_name_H-M   'P 1'
#
loop_
_entity.id
_entity.type
_entity.pdbx_description
1 polymer ?
#
loop_
_entity_poly.entity_id
_entity_poly.type
_entity_poly.pdbx_seq_one_letter_code
_entity_poly.pdbx_strand_id
1 'polypeptide(L)'
;MASSQGYSRVQLFVSLVSVWNFIGRLAGGYCSEHLVKSYLLPRPLLLLVAQIVMSAGHAIYAIAFPYSLHIGSLIVGLCYGVHWAVMPATVSELFGLKNFGLIFNAVAAATPVGSYLFSSVIAGYLYDYEAHKGQAFNGSSWRLGSSEFTECIGAHCFRLTFTIMVGVCWIGALLTGVLVWRTRRVYVSLYKKAGSAH
;
A
#
# COMPACT_ATOMS: atom_id res chain seq x y z
N MET A 1 15.64 -4.99 -1.25
CA MET A 1 14.91 -5.80 -0.26
C MET A 1 15.02 -7.31 -0.50
N ALA A 2 14.51 -7.87 -1.60
CA ALA A 2 14.67 -9.32 -1.84
C ALA A 2 16.15 -9.71 -1.99
N SER A 3 16.92 -8.90 -2.74
CA SER A 3 18.38 -9.03 -2.86
C SER A 3 19.10 -8.90 -1.51
N SER A 4 18.71 -7.92 -0.69
CA SER A 4 19.32 -7.65 0.62
C SER A 4 18.96 -8.68 1.71
N GLN A 5 18.02 -9.59 1.46
CA GLN A 5 17.70 -10.73 2.33
C GLN A 5 18.30 -12.05 1.81
N GLY A 6 19.14 -12.01 0.76
CA GLY A 6 19.81 -13.19 0.21
C GLY A 6 18.98 -13.98 -0.81
N TYR A 7 17.85 -13.46 -1.28
CA TYR A 7 17.10 -14.10 -2.36
C TYR A 7 17.69 -13.73 -3.72
N SER A 8 18.20 -14.74 -4.43
CA SER A 8 18.78 -14.63 -5.78
C SER A 8 17.73 -14.41 -6.89
N ARG A 9 16.45 -14.67 -6.62
CA ARG A 9 15.34 -14.57 -7.61
C ARG A 9 14.36 -13.45 -7.29
N VAL A 10 14.81 -12.21 -7.40
CA VAL A 10 13.97 -10.99 -7.21
C VAL A 10 12.76 -10.98 -8.17
N GLN A 11 12.95 -11.44 -9.40
CA GLN A 11 11.91 -11.47 -10.45
C GLN A 11 10.69 -12.32 -10.04
N LEU A 12 10.89 -13.39 -9.26
CA LEU A 12 9.79 -14.25 -8.79
C LEU A 12 8.78 -13.45 -7.96
N PHE A 13 9.27 -12.58 -7.07
CA PHE A 13 8.42 -11.77 -6.22
C PHE A 13 7.66 -10.70 -7.00
N VAL A 14 8.29 -10.12 -8.03
CA VAL A 14 7.62 -9.15 -8.92
C VAL A 14 6.46 -9.82 -9.68
N SER A 15 6.69 -11.03 -10.18
CA SER A 15 5.64 -11.81 -10.85
C SER A 15 4.51 -12.20 -9.89
N LEU A 16 4.84 -12.62 -8.66
CA LEU A 16 3.85 -12.95 -7.63
C LEU A 16 2.97 -11.74 -7.29
N VAL A 17 3.57 -10.57 -7.02
CA VAL A 17 2.82 -9.33 -6.76
C VAL A 17 1.89 -8.99 -7.92
N SER A 18 2.32 -9.19 -9.17
CA SER A 18 1.51 -8.92 -10.36
C SER A 18 0.30 -9.83 -10.46
N VAL A 19 0.46 -11.13 -10.22
CA VAL A 19 -0.65 -12.10 -10.20
C VAL A 19 -1.66 -11.76 -9.11
N TRP A 20 -1.18 -11.49 -7.89
CA TRP A 20 -2.04 -11.10 -6.77
C TRP A 20 -2.71 -9.74 -6.99
N ASN A 21 -2.05 -8.81 -7.66
CA ASN A 21 -2.66 -7.54 -8.05
C ASN A 21 -3.82 -7.73 -9.02
N PHE A 22 -3.63 -8.58 -10.04
CA PHE A 22 -4.68 -8.89 -10.99
C PHE A 22 -5.91 -9.51 -10.31
N ILE A 23 -5.69 -10.52 -9.46
CA ILE A 23 -6.75 -11.16 -8.67
C ILE A 23 -7.42 -10.13 -7.76
N GLY A 24 -6.65 -9.26 -7.11
CA GLY A 24 -7.16 -8.20 -6.25
C GLY A 24 -8.04 -7.20 -7.00
N ARG A 25 -7.72 -6.86 -8.25
CA ARG A 25 -8.56 -6.00 -9.09
C ARG A 25 -9.89 -6.65 -9.44
N LEU A 26 -9.86 -7.92 -9.83
CA LEU A 26 -11.07 -8.69 -10.15
C LEU A 26 -11.97 -8.85 -8.92
N ALA A 27 -11.40 -9.32 -7.81
CA ALA A 27 -12.12 -9.51 -6.56
C ALA A 27 -12.64 -8.18 -6.01
N GLY A 28 -11.80 -7.13 -6.00
CA GLY A 28 -12.19 -5.79 -5.52
C GLY A 28 -13.32 -5.17 -6.34
N GLY A 29 -13.25 -5.27 -7.67
CA GLY A 29 -14.33 -4.81 -8.56
C GLY A 29 -15.63 -5.56 -8.31
N TYR A 30 -15.59 -6.90 -8.33
CA TYR A 30 -16.77 -7.73 -8.11
C TYR A 30 -17.38 -7.53 -6.72
N CYS A 31 -16.55 -7.58 -5.66
CA CYS A 31 -17.00 -7.36 -4.29
C CYS A 31 -17.55 -5.95 -4.10
N SER A 32 -16.96 -4.92 -4.72
CA SER A 32 -17.46 -3.53 -4.63
C SER A 32 -18.85 -3.37 -5.23
N GLU A 33 -19.16 -4.07 -6.32
CA GLU A 33 -20.51 -4.08 -6.89
C GLU A 33 -21.48 -4.90 -6.06
N HIS A 34 -21.05 -6.08 -5.59
CA HIS A 34 -21.88 -6.95 -4.79
C HIS A 34 -22.23 -6.32 -3.43
N LEU A 35 -21.27 -5.70 -2.73
CA LEU A 35 -21.50 -5.00 -1.45
C LEU A 35 -22.48 -3.84 -1.58
N VAL A 36 -22.39 -3.11 -2.69
CA VAL A 36 -23.32 -2.03 -3.02
C VAL A 36 -24.72 -2.56 -3.26
N LYS A 37 -24.87 -3.59 -4.10
CA LYS A 37 -26.18 -4.14 -4.50
C LYS A 37 -26.87 -4.90 -3.36
N SER A 38 -26.11 -5.69 -2.61
CA SER A 38 -26.66 -6.61 -1.59
C SER A 38 -26.79 -5.98 -0.20
N TYR A 39 -25.88 -5.06 0.17
CA TYR A 39 -25.78 -4.57 1.56
C TYR A 39 -25.89 -3.04 1.71
N LEU A 40 -26.06 -2.28 0.62
CA LEU A 40 -26.10 -0.80 0.61
C LEU A 40 -24.88 -0.17 1.32
N LEU A 41 -23.76 -0.90 1.36
CA LEU A 41 -22.56 -0.45 2.05
C LEU A 41 -21.77 0.52 1.17
N PRO A 42 -21.20 1.59 1.76
CA PRO A 42 -20.41 2.56 1.01
C PRO A 42 -19.15 1.90 0.44
N ARG A 43 -18.88 2.06 -0.86
CA ARG A 43 -17.66 1.56 -1.53
C ARG A 43 -16.35 1.97 -0.82
N PRO A 44 -16.23 3.18 -0.22
CA PRO A 44 -15.10 3.54 0.63
C PRO A 44 -14.79 2.58 1.79
N LEU A 45 -15.78 1.80 2.27
CA LEU A 45 -15.55 0.81 3.32
C LEU A 45 -14.63 -0.32 2.84
N LEU A 46 -14.75 -0.74 1.58
CA LEU A 46 -13.88 -1.76 1.01
C LEU A 46 -12.43 -1.25 0.89
N LEU A 47 -12.26 0.03 0.56
CA LEU A 47 -10.95 0.71 0.57
C LEU A 47 -10.36 0.75 1.99
N LEU A 48 -11.17 1.09 3.00
CA LEU A 48 -10.74 1.10 4.40
C LEU A 48 -10.27 -0.28 4.86
N VAL A 49 -11.05 -1.33 4.59
CA VAL A 49 -10.69 -2.71 4.96
C VAL A 49 -9.42 -3.13 4.22
N ALA A 50 -9.32 -2.86 2.91
CA ALA A 50 -8.12 -3.14 2.14
C ALA A 50 -6.89 -2.41 2.69
N GLN A 51 -7.05 -1.16 3.17
CA GLN A 51 -5.97 -0.38 3.76
C GLN A 51 -5.50 -0.94 5.12
N ILE A 52 -6.41 -1.41 5.96
CA ILE A 52 -6.07 -2.06 7.23
C ILE A 52 -5.32 -3.37 6.96
N VAL A 53 -5.81 -4.19 6.03
CA VAL A 53 -5.15 -5.46 5.65
C VAL A 53 -3.77 -5.18 5.01
N MET A 54 -3.66 -4.13 4.19
CA MET A 54 -2.40 -3.67 3.63
C MET A 54 -1.38 -3.31 4.72
N SER A 55 -1.82 -2.66 5.79
CA SER A 55 -0.94 -2.31 6.93
C SER A 55 -0.38 -3.56 7.62
N ALA A 56 -1.18 -4.63 7.74
CA ALA A 56 -0.73 -5.91 8.27
C ALA A 56 0.32 -6.56 7.34
N GLY A 57 0.15 -6.45 6.02
CA GLY A 57 1.15 -6.88 5.04
C GLY A 57 2.51 -6.16 5.21
N HIS A 58 2.49 -4.85 5.45
CA HIS A 58 3.70 -4.08 5.73
C HIS A 58 4.32 -4.42 7.09
N ALA A 59 3.50 -4.70 8.11
CA ALA A 59 3.98 -5.16 9.42
C ALA A 59 4.65 -6.54 9.31
N ILE A 60 4.11 -7.46 8.51
CA ILE A 60 4.71 -8.76 8.21
C ILE A 60 6.10 -8.60 7.60
N TYR A 61 6.26 -7.66 6.67
CA TYR A 61 7.58 -7.35 6.11
C TYR A 61 8.56 -6.80 7.16
N ALA A 62 8.09 -6.02 8.14
CA ALA A 62 8.93 -5.49 9.22
C ALA A 62 9.41 -6.57 10.21
N ILE A 63 8.67 -7.66 10.38
CA ILE A 63 9.05 -8.78 11.26
C ILE A 63 10.15 -9.64 10.61
N ALA A 64 10.18 -9.69 9.28
CA ALA A 64 11.25 -10.29 8.47
C ALA A 64 11.60 -11.75 8.81
N PHE A 65 10.59 -12.58 9.07
CA PHE A 65 10.73 -14.03 9.18
C PHE A 65 10.90 -14.68 7.77
N PRO A 66 11.42 -15.92 7.65
CA PRO A 66 11.83 -16.53 6.37
C PRO A 66 10.72 -16.72 5.31
N TYR A 67 9.45 -16.51 5.64
CA TYR A 67 8.31 -16.55 4.70
C TYR A 67 7.57 -15.22 4.59
N SER A 68 8.04 -14.18 5.27
CA SER A 68 7.41 -12.84 5.31
C SER A 68 7.29 -12.22 3.93
N LEU A 69 8.29 -12.41 3.06
CA LEU A 69 8.28 -11.86 1.70
C LEU A 69 7.17 -12.48 0.84
N HIS A 70 6.98 -13.78 0.90
CA HIS A 70 5.92 -14.47 0.16
C HIS A 70 4.53 -14.07 0.66
N ILE A 71 4.30 -14.18 1.97
CA ILE A 71 2.99 -13.87 2.57
C ILE A 71 2.67 -12.38 2.43
N GLY A 72 3.64 -11.50 2.69
CA GLY A 72 3.48 -10.06 2.51
C GLY A 72 3.20 -9.69 1.07
N SER A 73 3.88 -10.31 0.08
CA SER A 73 3.64 -10.02 -1.35
C SER A 73 2.24 -10.38 -1.80
N LEU A 74 1.67 -11.46 -1.25
CA LEU A 74 0.30 -11.87 -1.50
C LEU A 74 -0.69 -10.85 -0.94
N ILE A 75 -0.54 -10.49 0.34
CA ILE A 75 -1.45 -9.57 1.03
C ILE A 75 -1.39 -8.19 0.39
N VAL A 76 -0.18 -7.65 0.22
CA VAL A 76 0.04 -6.32 -0.36
C VAL A 76 -0.40 -6.30 -1.83
N GLY A 77 -0.08 -7.33 -2.61
CA GLY A 77 -0.52 -7.43 -4.01
C GLY A 77 -2.04 -7.39 -4.16
N LEU A 78 -2.76 -8.22 -3.39
CA LEU A 78 -4.22 -8.25 -3.39
C LEU A 78 -4.82 -6.90 -3.00
N CYS A 79 -4.42 -6.35 -1.86
CA CYS A 79 -4.97 -5.08 -1.36
C CYS A 79 -4.65 -3.91 -2.30
N TYR A 80 -3.48 -3.92 -2.95
CA TYR A 80 -3.11 -2.92 -3.94
C TYR A 80 -4.01 -3.01 -5.17
N GLY A 81 -4.33 -4.24 -5.60
CA GLY A 81 -5.27 -4.49 -6.69
C GLY A 81 -6.66 -3.95 -6.39
N VAL A 82 -7.17 -4.23 -5.18
CA VAL A 82 -8.46 -3.72 -4.72
C VAL A 82 -8.48 -2.18 -4.72
N HIS A 83 -7.42 -1.54 -4.22
CA HIS A 83 -7.32 -0.07 -4.22
C HIS A 83 -7.47 0.51 -5.63
N TRP A 84 -6.68 0.03 -6.59
CA TRP A 84 -6.71 0.58 -7.96
C TRP A 84 -8.01 0.29 -8.70
N ALA A 85 -8.71 -0.82 -8.39
CA ALA A 85 -10.00 -1.12 -8.98
C ALA A 85 -11.14 -0.27 -8.39
N VAL A 86 -11.13 -0.05 -7.07
CA VAL A 86 -12.24 0.58 -6.35
C VAL A 86 -12.10 2.11 -6.29
N MET A 87 -10.89 2.66 -6.37
CA MET A 87 -10.64 4.11 -6.33
C MET A 87 -11.36 4.89 -7.45
N PRO A 88 -11.26 4.52 -8.74
CA PRO A 88 -11.97 5.23 -9.81
C PRO A 88 -13.48 5.23 -9.62
N ALA A 89 -14.04 4.08 -9.24
CA ALA A 89 -15.47 3.91 -8.96
C ALA A 89 -15.93 4.79 -7.76
N THR A 90 -15.10 4.89 -6.73
CA THR A 90 -15.38 5.71 -5.55
C THR A 90 -15.33 7.21 -5.88
N VAL A 91 -14.34 7.64 -6.67
CA VAL A 91 -14.19 9.05 -7.07
C VAL A 91 -15.34 9.48 -7.98
N SER A 92 -15.75 8.66 -8.95
CA SER A 92 -16.86 8.99 -9.85
C SER A 92 -18.21 9.07 -9.11
N GLU A 93 -18.42 8.25 -8.08
CA GLU A 93 -19.63 8.31 -7.23
C GLU A 93 -19.65 9.53 -6.31
N LEU A 94 -18.51 9.94 -5.75
CA LEU A 94 -18.43 11.04 -4.79
C LEU A 94 -18.45 12.42 -5.45
N PHE A 95 -17.71 12.59 -6.54
CA PHE A 95 -17.51 13.89 -7.18
C PHE A 95 -18.30 14.04 -8.49
N GLY A 96 -18.92 12.95 -8.96
CA GLY A 96 -19.59 12.92 -10.25
C GLY A 96 -18.62 12.88 -11.44
N LEU A 97 -19.19 12.72 -12.63
CA LEU A 97 -18.42 12.52 -13.86
C LEU A 97 -17.90 13.83 -14.49
N LYS A 98 -18.46 14.99 -14.11
CA LYS A 98 -18.22 16.28 -14.78
C LYS A 98 -16.74 16.67 -14.81
N ASN A 99 -16.03 16.50 -13.69
CA ASN A 99 -14.60 16.80 -13.56
C ASN A 99 -13.79 15.56 -13.14
N PHE A 100 -14.29 14.36 -13.46
CA PHE A 100 -13.69 13.10 -12.99
C PHE A 100 -12.22 12.96 -13.40
N GLY A 101 -11.89 13.27 -14.66
CA GLY A 101 -10.52 13.16 -15.16
C GLY A 101 -9.54 14.05 -14.40
N LEU A 102 -9.92 15.28 -14.05
CA LEU A 102 -9.06 16.19 -13.29
C LEU A 102 -8.83 15.68 -11.87
N ILE A 103 -9.90 15.30 -11.17
CA ILE A 103 -9.85 14.85 -9.77
C ILE A 103 -9.06 13.54 -9.67
N PHE A 104 -9.34 12.58 -10.55
CA PHE A 104 -8.65 11.30 -10.56
C PHE A 104 -7.16 11.44 -10.86
N ASN A 105 -6.78 12.27 -11.85
CA ASN A 105 -5.37 12.51 -12.15
C ASN A 105 -4.66 13.27 -11.01
N ALA A 106 -5.33 14.20 -10.34
CA ALA A 106 -4.76 14.87 -9.17
C ALA A 106 -4.48 13.87 -8.02
N VAL A 107 -5.39 12.92 -7.78
CA VAL A 107 -5.17 11.83 -6.82
C VAL A 107 -4.05 10.89 -7.29
N ALA A 108 -4.02 10.54 -8.57
CA ALA A 108 -2.98 9.69 -9.13
C ALA A 108 -1.59 10.33 -9.02
N ALA A 109 -1.50 11.66 -9.15
CA ALA A 109 -0.26 12.43 -8.99
C ALA A 109 0.32 12.36 -7.56
N ALA A 110 -0.48 12.03 -6.55
CA ALA A 110 0.04 11.78 -5.21
C ALA A 110 0.96 10.54 -5.17
N THR A 111 0.77 9.58 -6.07
CA THR A 111 1.58 8.34 -6.13
C THR A 111 3.04 8.62 -6.48
N PRO A 112 3.41 9.31 -7.59
CA PRO A 112 4.80 9.62 -7.88
C PRO A 112 5.43 10.55 -6.83
N VAL A 113 4.68 11.51 -6.29
CA VAL A 113 5.16 12.38 -5.20
C VAL A 113 5.49 11.56 -3.95
N GLY A 114 4.59 10.66 -3.55
CA GLY A 114 4.81 9.74 -2.43
C GLY A 114 6.00 8.82 -2.68
N SER A 115 6.05 8.16 -3.84
CA SER A 115 7.17 7.30 -4.21
C SER A 115 8.50 8.02 -4.18
N TYR A 116 8.56 9.27 -4.66
CA TYR A 116 9.75 10.11 -4.55
C TYR A 116 10.11 10.35 -3.09
N LEU A 117 9.22 10.92 -2.28
CA LEU A 117 9.50 11.21 -0.86
C LEU A 117 9.93 9.96 -0.07
N PHE A 118 9.25 8.83 -0.25
CA PHE A 118 9.57 7.60 0.46
C PHE A 118 10.83 6.91 -0.06
N SER A 119 11.05 6.90 -1.38
CA SER A 119 12.16 6.13 -1.99
C SER A 119 13.45 6.93 -2.14
N SER A 120 13.38 8.21 -2.50
CA SER A 120 14.59 9.03 -2.68
C SER A 120 15.00 9.72 -1.39
N VAL A 121 14.05 10.31 -0.65
CA VAL A 121 14.39 11.09 0.55
C VAL A 121 14.49 10.19 1.78
N ILE A 122 13.43 9.44 2.10
CA ILE A 122 13.39 8.65 3.34
C ILE A 122 14.31 7.43 3.25
N ALA A 123 14.19 6.62 2.19
CA ALA A 123 15.04 5.42 2.07
C ALA A 123 16.52 5.76 1.86
N GLY A 124 16.84 6.82 1.11
CA GLY A 124 18.22 7.30 0.95
C GLY A 124 18.83 7.78 2.27
N TYR A 125 18.16 8.73 2.94
CA TYR A 125 18.63 9.27 4.21
C TYR A 125 18.78 8.19 5.30
N LEU A 126 17.83 7.27 5.36
CA LEU A 126 17.85 6.22 6.37
C LEU A 126 18.92 5.17 6.09
N TYR A 127 19.14 4.83 4.82
CA TYR A 127 20.19 3.92 4.43
C TYR A 127 21.57 4.49 4.74
N ASP A 128 21.80 5.76 4.42
CA ASP A 128 23.05 6.47 4.76
C ASP A 128 23.25 6.55 6.28
N TYR A 129 22.18 6.83 7.04
CA TYR A 129 22.22 6.89 8.50
C TYR A 129 22.61 5.55 9.16
N GLU A 130 22.04 4.43 8.71
CA GLU A 130 22.37 3.09 9.23
C GLU A 130 23.76 2.64 8.75
N ALA A 131 24.15 2.99 7.52
CA ALA A 131 25.49 2.76 6.98
C ALA A 131 26.60 3.41 7.83
N HIS A 132 26.39 4.64 8.29
CA HIS A 132 27.34 5.34 9.18
C HIS A 132 27.36 4.77 10.61
N LYS A 133 26.24 4.28 11.14
CA LYS A 133 26.20 3.65 12.47
C LYS A 133 26.93 2.31 12.52
N GLY A 134 26.88 1.52 11.45
CA GLY A 134 27.59 0.24 11.36
C GLY A 134 29.11 0.38 11.46
N GLN A 135 29.66 1.53 11.05
CA GLN A 135 31.10 1.81 11.15
C GLN A 135 31.56 2.12 12.58
N ALA A 136 30.68 2.62 13.45
CA ALA A 136 31.05 3.04 14.80
C ALA A 136 31.04 1.90 15.84
N PHE A 137 30.30 0.80 15.59
CA PHE A 137 30.04 -0.23 16.61
C PHE A 137 30.94 -1.47 16.51
N ASN A 138 31.62 -1.71 15.39
CA ASN A 138 32.50 -2.88 15.24
C ASN A 138 33.70 -2.57 14.35
N GLY A 139 34.83 -2.25 14.96
CA GLY A 139 36.13 -2.08 14.30
C GLY A 139 36.72 -3.37 13.70
N SER A 140 35.91 -4.35 13.34
CA SER A 140 36.39 -5.62 12.79
C SER A 140 35.38 -6.26 11.83
N SER A 141 35.87 -6.44 10.59
CA SER A 141 35.38 -7.31 9.51
C SER A 141 34.08 -6.94 8.80
N TRP A 142 34.18 -6.15 7.72
CA TRP A 142 33.51 -6.46 6.46
C TRP A 142 34.36 -6.00 5.27
N ARG A 143 34.32 -6.81 4.21
CA ARG A 143 35.27 -6.83 3.09
C ARG A 143 35.37 -5.49 2.36
N LEU A 144 36.59 -4.99 2.27
CA LEU A 144 37.01 -3.87 1.44
C LEU A 144 36.84 -4.23 -0.04
N GLY A 145 35.63 -4.05 -0.57
CA GLY A 145 35.34 -3.99 -2.00
C GLY A 145 35.12 -2.53 -2.37
N SER A 146 36.16 -1.91 -2.90
CA SER A 146 36.17 -0.72 -3.78
C SER A 146 34.89 0.15 -3.89
N SER A 147 35.07 1.43 -3.53
CA SER A 147 34.33 2.63 -3.98
C SER A 147 32.83 2.80 -3.62
N GLU A 148 32.58 3.79 -2.76
CA GLU A 148 31.40 4.68 -2.68
C GLU A 148 29.98 4.16 -2.39
N PHE A 149 29.69 2.87 -2.33
CA PHE A 149 28.34 2.40 -1.97
C PHE A 149 28.32 1.52 -0.72
N THR A 150 27.81 2.07 0.38
CA THR A 150 27.69 1.40 1.67
C THR A 150 26.47 0.47 1.67
N GLU A 151 26.59 -0.72 1.09
CA GLU A 151 25.46 -1.65 1.01
C GLU A 151 25.05 -2.29 2.33
N CYS A 152 23.97 -1.77 2.93
CA CYS A 152 23.35 -2.32 4.13
C CYS A 152 22.53 -3.58 3.81
N ILE A 153 23.07 -4.74 4.18
CA ILE A 153 22.50 -6.07 3.94
C ILE A 153 21.84 -6.59 5.23
N GLY A 154 20.59 -7.02 5.13
CA GLY A 154 19.85 -7.60 6.26
C GLY A 154 18.45 -7.03 6.46
N ALA A 155 17.62 -7.79 7.16
CA ALA A 155 16.24 -7.43 7.52
C ALA A 155 16.13 -6.12 8.31
N HIS A 156 17.15 -5.81 9.13
CA HIS A 156 17.18 -4.62 9.99
C HIS A 156 17.15 -3.32 9.18
N CYS A 157 17.80 -3.29 8.01
CA CYS A 157 17.93 -2.09 7.20
C CYS A 157 16.59 -1.58 6.64
N PHE A 158 15.70 -2.50 6.30
CA PHE A 158 14.38 -2.18 5.73
C PHE A 158 13.27 -2.12 6.77
N ARG A 159 13.53 -2.59 8.00
CA ARG A 159 12.52 -2.67 9.06
C ARG A 159 11.92 -1.31 9.38
N LEU A 160 12.76 -0.27 9.52
CA LEU A 160 12.30 1.07 9.84
C LEU A 160 11.51 1.70 8.68
N THR A 161 11.90 1.49 7.43
CA THR A 161 11.12 1.92 6.25
C THR A 161 9.72 1.29 6.27
N PHE A 162 9.62 0.00 6.58
CA PHE A 162 8.34 -0.67 6.70
C PHE A 162 7.50 -0.18 7.89
N THR A 163 8.12 0.11 9.03
CA THR A 163 7.43 0.71 10.17
C THR A 163 6.85 2.07 9.83
N ILE A 164 7.59 2.91 9.09
CA ILE A 164 7.08 4.20 8.60
C ILE A 164 5.89 3.97 7.67
N MET A 165 5.98 3.03 6.72
CA MET A 165 4.87 2.69 5.83
C MET A 165 3.63 2.21 6.58
N VAL A 166 3.78 1.41 7.64
CA VAL A 166 2.67 1.02 8.52
C VAL A 166 2.01 2.26 9.12
N GLY A 167 2.79 3.21 9.65
CA GLY A 167 2.26 4.47 10.19
C GLY A 167 1.48 5.28 9.15
N VAL A 168 2.01 5.39 7.92
CA VAL A 168 1.35 6.07 6.80
C VAL A 168 0.06 5.36 6.41
N CYS A 169 0.05 4.02 6.38
CA CYS A 169 -1.16 3.24 6.14
C CYS A 169 -2.23 3.50 7.20
N TRP A 170 -1.87 3.62 8.48
CA TRP A 170 -2.80 3.97 9.55
C TRP A 170 -3.38 5.38 9.41
N ILE A 171 -2.56 6.37 9.06
CA ILE A 171 -3.04 7.73 8.76
C ILE A 171 -4.01 7.69 7.58
N GLY A 172 -3.68 6.96 6.51
CA GLY A 172 -4.57 6.77 5.37
C GLY A 172 -5.87 6.07 5.76
N ALA A 173 -5.81 5.06 6.63
CA ALA A 173 -6.99 4.36 7.13
C ALA A 173 -7.88 5.29 7.98
N LEU A 174 -7.29 6.14 8.83
CA LEU A 174 -8.04 7.15 9.58
C LEU A 174 -8.74 8.15 8.66
N LEU A 175 -8.03 8.70 7.67
CA LEU A 175 -8.60 9.63 6.69
C LEU A 175 -9.73 8.97 5.87
N THR A 176 -9.53 7.73 5.44
CA THR A 176 -10.55 6.96 4.72
C THR A 176 -11.75 6.63 5.62
N GLY A 177 -11.50 6.35 6.90
CA GLY A 177 -12.55 6.15 7.91
C GLY A 177 -13.38 7.41 8.14
N VAL A 178 -12.75 8.58 8.21
CA VAL A 178 -13.46 9.88 8.27
C VAL A 178 -14.28 10.11 7.00
N LEU A 179 -13.75 9.77 5.83
CA LEU A 179 -14.46 9.85 4.57
C LEU A 179 -15.69 8.91 4.58
N VAL A 180 -15.53 7.64 4.99
CA VAL A 180 -16.64 6.69 5.16
C VAL A 180 -17.70 7.26 6.08
N TRP A 181 -17.30 7.83 7.22
CA TRP A 181 -18.24 8.38 8.20
C TRP A 181 -19.02 9.58 7.65
N ARG A 182 -18.36 10.51 6.95
CA ARG A 182 -19.03 11.66 6.33
C ARG A 182 -19.93 11.25 5.17
N THR A 183 -19.46 10.32 4.34
CA THR A 183 -20.19 9.87 3.14
C THR A 183 -21.33 8.92 3.47
N ARG A 184 -21.32 8.29 4.66
CA ARG A 184 -22.42 7.44 5.15
C ARG A 184 -23.77 8.14 5.11
N ARG A 185 -23.84 9.44 5.47
CA ARG A 185 -25.11 10.20 5.43
C ARG A 185 -25.63 10.36 4.00
N VAL A 186 -24.74 10.61 3.05
CA VAL A 186 -25.05 10.77 1.62
C VAL A 186 -25.45 9.43 1.01
N TYR A 187 -24.68 8.37 1.27
CA TYR A 187 -25.00 7.00 0.82
C TYR A 187 -26.36 6.52 1.33
N VAL A 188 -26.66 6.71 2.62
CA VAL A 188 -27.98 6.32 3.17
C VAL A 188 -29.12 7.07 2.47
N SER A 189 -28.92 8.34 2.08
CA SER A 189 -29.94 9.11 1.35
C SER A 189 -30.11 8.66 -0.12
N LEU A 190 -29.02 8.30 -0.80
CA LEU A 190 -29.04 7.84 -2.20
C LEU A 190 -29.66 6.44 -2.32
N TYR A 191 -29.27 5.52 -1.42
CA TYR A 191 -29.76 4.14 -1.44
C TYR A 191 -31.17 3.98 -0.86
N LYS A 192 -31.61 4.84 0.08
CA LYS A 192 -33.03 4.90 0.48
C LYS A 192 -33.94 5.33 -0.69
N LYS A 193 -33.49 6.26 -1.55
CA LYS A 193 -34.25 6.63 -2.75
C LYS A 193 -34.31 5.50 -3.78
N ALA A 194 -33.23 4.74 -3.96
CA ALA A 194 -33.20 3.60 -4.88
C ALA A 194 -34.13 2.45 -4.43
N GLY A 195 -34.28 2.22 -3.13
CA GLY A 195 -35.20 1.20 -2.58
C GLY A 195 -36.68 1.60 -2.53
N SER A 196 -37.01 2.88 -2.74
CA SER A 196 -38.40 3.38 -2.80
C SER A 196 -38.94 3.51 -4.23
N ALA A 197 -38.13 3.17 -5.23
CA ALA A 197 -38.49 3.18 -6.65
C ALA A 197 -38.85 1.78 -7.18
N HIS A 198 -39.11 0.83 -6.28
CA HIS A 198 -39.45 -0.55 -6.63
C HIS A 198 -40.77 -0.98 -6.00
#